data_AF-B5DTT3-F1
#
_entry.id   AF-B5DTT3-F1
#
_cell.length_a   1.000
_cell.length_b   1.000
_cell.length_c   1.000
_cell.angle_alpha   90.00
_cell.angle_beta   90.00
_cell.angle_gamma   90.00
#
_symmetry.space_group_name_H-M   'P 1'
#
loop_
_entity.id
_entity.type
_entity.pdbx_description
1 polymer ?
#
loop_
_entity_poly.entity_id
_entity_poly.type
_entity_poly.pdbx_seq_one_letter_code
_entity_poly.pdbx_strand_id
1 'polypeptide(L)'
;MPNIVALKLSGARSPGTGTGGDNGSLVLVALDQLALQQQINANFIFHAISNYKKTPFERKTLDFIAKKWLHLQLLWREFRLRDKQIRRVGHKDTHCQEHGYFQQELFELVHDKYMAARGCLSRDKRNLLARDPPAPLVFAQPTK
;
A
#
# COMPACT_ATOMS: atom_id res chain seq x y z
N MET A 1 22.37 7.71 1.13
CA MET A 1 21.57 6.64 0.50
C MET A 1 21.10 7.17 -0.85
N PRO A 2 21.40 6.54 -1.99
CA PRO A 2 20.98 7.08 -3.27
C PRO A 2 19.46 6.89 -3.45
N ASN A 3 18.83 7.95 -3.97
CA ASN A 3 17.40 8.05 -4.22
C ASN A 3 17.05 7.25 -5.50
N ILE A 4 16.63 5.99 -5.32
CA ILE A 4 16.25 5.07 -6.41
C ILE A 4 14.94 5.50 -7.12
N VAL A 5 14.20 6.46 -6.57
CA VAL A 5 12.85 6.82 -7.02
C VAL A 5 12.85 7.77 -8.22
N ALA A 6 13.97 8.43 -8.53
CA ALA A 6 14.02 9.48 -9.55
C ALA A 6 14.27 8.98 -11.00
N LEU A 7 14.60 7.71 -11.22
CA LEU A 7 15.22 7.27 -12.49
C LEU A 7 14.30 6.60 -13.52
N LYS A 8 12.99 6.42 -13.28
CA LYS A 8 12.12 5.70 -14.24
C LYS A 8 10.81 6.38 -14.64
N LEU A 9 10.64 7.68 -14.37
CA LEU A 9 9.40 8.40 -14.74
C LEU A 9 9.59 9.52 -15.79
N SER A 10 10.81 9.83 -16.23
CA SER A 10 11.05 10.89 -17.23
C SER A 10 10.89 10.44 -18.69
N GLY A 11 10.31 9.26 -18.94
CA GLY A 11 10.31 8.60 -20.25
C GLY A 11 8.96 8.43 -20.96
N ALA A 12 7.84 8.99 -20.46
CA ALA A 12 6.53 8.79 -21.08
C ALA A 12 6.15 9.97 -21.99
N ARG A 13 6.28 9.70 -23.30
CA ARG A 13 6.02 10.47 -24.52
C ARG A 13 4.81 11.42 -24.50
N SER A 14 4.97 12.56 -25.17
CA SER A 14 3.91 13.48 -25.60
C SER A 14 2.73 12.75 -26.27
N PRO A 15 1.48 13.23 -26.09
CA PRO A 15 0.32 12.69 -26.76
C PRO A 15 0.33 13.14 -28.23
N GLY A 16 1.02 12.36 -29.06
CA GLY A 16 1.01 12.49 -30.52
C GLY A 16 -0.11 11.65 -31.12
N THR A 17 -1.03 12.34 -31.78
CA THR A 17 -2.17 11.90 -32.57
C THR A 17 -1.97 10.57 -33.31
N GLY A 18 -2.81 9.58 -32.99
CA GLY A 18 -2.87 8.29 -33.69
C GLY A 18 -4.22 7.62 -33.46
N THR A 19 -5.11 7.77 -34.44
CA THR A 19 -6.47 7.22 -34.51
C THR A 19 -6.49 5.69 -34.39
N GLY A 20 -7.17 5.18 -33.34
CA GLY A 20 -7.62 3.79 -33.23
C GLY A 20 -7.10 3.04 -31.99
N GLY A 21 -7.84 3.08 -30.87
CA GLY A 21 -7.59 2.18 -29.72
C GLY A 21 -7.70 2.82 -28.32
N ASP A 22 -8.73 3.60 -28.03
CA ASP A 22 -8.83 4.38 -26.77
C ASP A 22 -8.86 3.54 -25.47
N ASN A 23 -9.26 2.27 -25.53
CA ASN A 23 -9.34 1.44 -24.32
C ASN A 23 -7.97 0.96 -23.80
N GLY A 24 -6.94 0.87 -24.66
CA GLY A 24 -5.61 0.42 -24.23
C GLY A 24 -4.89 1.48 -23.39
N SER A 25 -4.93 2.73 -23.85
CA SER A 25 -4.26 3.87 -23.20
C SER A 25 -4.83 4.17 -21.81
N LEU A 26 -6.16 4.17 -21.65
CA LEU A 26 -6.81 4.44 -20.36
C LEU A 26 -6.49 3.37 -19.30
N VAL A 27 -6.40 2.10 -19.71
CA VAL A 27 -6.12 0.99 -18.78
C VAL A 27 -4.65 0.98 -18.35
N LEU A 28 -3.72 1.40 -19.21
CA LEU A 28 -2.31 1.59 -18.85
C LEU A 28 -2.14 2.71 -17.81
N VAL A 29 -2.80 3.85 -18.01
CA VAL A 29 -2.80 4.97 -17.04
C VAL A 29 -3.33 4.51 -15.68
N ALA A 30 -4.35 3.64 -15.65
CA ALA A 30 -4.86 3.08 -14.40
C ALA A 30 -3.84 2.16 -13.71
N LEU A 31 -3.04 1.38 -14.44
CA LEU A 31 -1.95 0.58 -13.86
C LEU A 31 -0.86 1.47 -13.25
N ASP A 32 -0.50 2.56 -13.92
CA ASP A 32 0.51 3.50 -13.43
C ASP A 32 0.05 4.21 -12.16
N GLN A 33 -1.22 4.60 -12.09
CA GLN A 33 -1.81 5.17 -10.87
C GLN A 33 -1.82 4.16 -9.71
N LEU A 34 -2.21 2.91 -9.97
CA LEU A 34 -2.18 1.86 -8.94
C LEU A 34 -0.75 1.58 -8.47
N ALA A 35 0.22 1.55 -9.38
CA ALA A 35 1.64 1.38 -9.09
C ALA A 35 2.18 2.51 -8.19
N LEU A 36 1.84 3.77 -8.51
CA LEU A 36 2.22 4.93 -7.69
C LEU A 36 1.59 4.85 -6.29
N GLN A 37 0.30 4.51 -6.22
CA GLN A 37 -0.41 4.37 -4.95
C GLN A 37 0.20 3.27 -4.08
N GLN A 38 0.65 2.16 -4.67
CA GLN A 38 1.35 1.08 -3.96
C GLN A 38 2.70 1.56 -3.40
N GLN A 39 3.50 2.25 -4.20
CA GLN A 39 4.77 2.84 -3.74
C GLN A 39 4.59 3.83 -2.58
N ILE A 40 3.58 4.70 -2.65
CA ILE A 40 3.27 5.64 -1.57
C ILE A 40 2.90 4.89 -0.29
N ASN A 41 2.02 3.88 -0.37
CA ASN A 41 1.64 3.08 0.79
C ASN A 41 2.81 2.27 1.36
N ALA A 42 3.65 1.70 0.49
CA ALA A 42 4.88 1.01 0.89
C ALA A 42 5.80 1.91 1.71
N ASN A 43 6.06 3.13 1.22
CA ASN A 43 6.86 4.12 1.93
C ASN A 43 6.27 4.46 3.31
N PHE A 44 4.96 4.71 3.40
CA PHE A 44 4.31 4.95 4.69
C PHE A 44 4.48 3.78 5.66
N ILE A 45 4.35 2.54 5.20
CA ILE A 45 4.52 1.34 6.03
C ILE A 45 5.97 1.24 6.51
N PHE A 46 6.95 1.41 5.63
CA PHE A 46 8.36 1.35 6.02
C PHE A 46 8.74 2.44 7.04
N HIS A 47 8.30 3.68 6.80
CA HIS A 47 8.53 4.78 7.75
C HIS A 47 7.84 4.52 9.08
N ALA A 48 6.60 4.06 9.09
CA ALA A 48 5.87 3.80 10.31
C ALA A 48 6.46 2.63 11.10
N ILE A 49 6.90 1.54 10.44
CA ILE A 49 7.61 0.44 11.10
C ILE A 49 8.95 0.91 11.67
N SER A 50 9.70 1.73 10.93
CA SER A 50 10.97 2.29 11.39
C SER A 50 10.78 3.20 12.62
N ASN A 51 9.76 4.04 12.61
CA ASN A 51 9.42 4.90 13.73
C ASN A 51 8.91 4.11 14.94
N TYR A 52 8.09 3.07 14.72
CA TYR A 52 7.66 2.16 15.78
C TYR A 52 8.83 1.50 16.52
N LYS A 53 9.95 1.20 15.84
CA LYS A 53 11.17 0.70 16.52
C LYS A 53 11.80 1.72 17.47
N LYS A 54 11.62 3.03 17.20
CA LYS A 54 12.17 4.12 18.01
C LYS A 54 11.26 4.47 19.18
N THR A 55 9.95 4.51 18.93
CA THR A 55 8.91 4.81 19.92
C THR A 55 7.82 3.74 19.86
N PRO A 56 8.08 2.53 20.42
CA PRO A 56 7.03 1.56 20.59
C PRO A 56 5.95 2.16 21.51
N PHE A 57 4.70 1.69 21.42
CA PHE A 57 3.56 2.08 22.27
C PHE A 57 2.63 3.22 21.81
N GLU A 58 2.84 3.83 20.63
CA GLU A 58 1.80 4.71 20.08
C GLU A 58 0.68 3.91 19.39
N ARG A 59 -0.49 3.82 20.04
CA ARG A 59 -1.68 3.13 19.51
C ARG A 59 -2.06 3.61 18.10
N LYS A 60 -1.99 4.92 17.86
CA LYS A 60 -2.26 5.54 16.55
C LYS A 60 -1.32 5.01 15.47
N THR A 61 -0.05 4.80 15.79
CA THR A 61 0.97 4.29 14.88
C THR A 61 0.72 2.83 14.52
N LEU A 62 0.33 1.99 15.50
CA LEU A 62 -0.03 0.59 15.26
C LEU A 62 -1.26 0.47 14.34
N ASP A 63 -2.32 1.23 14.62
CA ASP A 63 -3.55 1.21 13.82
C ASP A 63 -3.32 1.80 12.43
N PHE A 64 -2.46 2.82 12.31
CA PHE A 64 -2.06 3.39 11.03
C PHE A 64 -1.35 2.35 10.15
N ILE A 65 -0.37 1.62 10.69
CA ILE A 65 0.35 0.56 9.95
C ILE A 65 -0.63 -0.51 9.46
N ALA A 66 -1.53 -0.98 10.33
CA ALA A 66 -2.52 -2.00 9.95
C ALA A 66 -3.46 -1.52 8.83
N LYS A 67 -3.95 -0.28 8.92
CA LYS A 67 -4.80 0.33 7.86
C LYS A 67 -4.06 0.45 6.54
N LYS A 68 -2.80 0.91 6.56
CA LYS A 68 -1.98 1.05 5.35
C LYS A 68 -1.66 -0.30 4.72
N TRP A 69 -1.38 -1.31 5.54
CA TRP A 69 -1.20 -2.69 5.06
C TRP A 69 -2.44 -3.22 4.33
N LEU A 70 -3.64 -3.06 4.92
CA LEU A 70 -4.89 -3.46 4.27
C LEU A 70 -5.10 -2.73 2.94
N HIS A 71 -4.84 -1.43 2.91
CA HIS A 71 -4.97 -0.63 1.68
C HIS A 71 -4.03 -1.14 0.58
N LEU A 72 -2.77 -1.45 0.93
CA LEU A 72 -1.80 -2.01 -0.02
C LEU A 72 -2.28 -3.36 -0.59
N GLN A 73 -2.85 -4.24 0.25
CA GLN A 73 -3.41 -5.52 -0.20
C GLN A 73 -4.55 -5.34 -1.21
N LEU A 74 -5.43 -4.35 -1.00
CA LEU A 74 -6.52 -4.03 -1.93
C LEU A 74 -6.00 -3.52 -3.27
N LEU A 75 -5.04 -2.59 -3.25
CA LEU A 75 -4.40 -2.07 -4.46
C LEU A 75 -3.69 -3.17 -5.25
N TRP A 76 -2.99 -4.06 -4.55
CA TRP A 76 -2.29 -5.17 -5.19
C TRP A 76 -3.26 -6.12 -5.89
N ARG A 77 -4.38 -6.44 -5.24
CA ARG A 77 -5.45 -7.25 -5.85
C ARG A 77 -6.00 -6.58 -7.11
N GLU A 78 -6.27 -5.28 -7.05
CA GLU A 78 -6.80 -4.54 -8.20
C GLU A 78 -5.79 -4.46 -9.35
N PHE A 79 -4.52 -4.17 -9.05
CA PHE A 79 -3.44 -4.17 -10.03
C PHE A 79 -3.34 -5.50 -10.76
N ARG A 80 -3.32 -6.62 -10.03
CA ARG A 80 -3.28 -7.98 -10.61
C ARG A 80 -4.47 -8.28 -11.52
N LEU A 81 -5.67 -7.79 -11.17
CA LEU A 81 -6.86 -7.96 -12.01
C LEU A 81 -6.73 -7.19 -13.33
N ARG A 82 -6.32 -5.93 -13.27
CA ARG A 82 -6.14 -5.06 -14.44
C ARG A 82 -5.01 -5.55 -15.35
N ASP A 83 -3.89 -5.92 -14.77
CA ASP A 83 -2.73 -6.48 -15.47
C ASP A 83 -3.09 -7.80 -16.19
N LYS A 84 -3.87 -8.68 -15.54
CA LYS A 84 -4.41 -9.89 -16.19
C LYS A 84 -5.37 -9.57 -17.34
N GLN A 85 -6.19 -8.52 -17.22
CA GLN A 85 -7.09 -8.08 -18.29
C GLN A 85 -6.30 -7.61 -19.51
N ILE A 86 -5.28 -6.77 -19.33
CA ILE A 86 -4.43 -6.26 -20.43
C ILE A 86 -3.74 -7.40 -21.17
N ARG A 87 -3.14 -8.35 -20.43
CA ARG A 87 -2.48 -9.51 -21.04
C ARG A 87 -3.44 -10.38 -21.87
N ARG A 88 -4.70 -10.52 -21.42
CA ARG A 88 -5.73 -11.29 -22.14
C ARG A 88 -6.19 -10.63 -23.44
N VAL A 89 -6.15 -9.30 -23.51
CA VAL A 89 -6.50 -8.52 -24.71
C VAL A 89 -5.38 -8.59 -25.78
N GLY A 90 -4.28 -9.30 -25.51
CA GLY A 90 -3.20 -9.50 -26.46
C GLY A 90 -2.21 -8.34 -26.52
N HIS A 91 -2.25 -7.44 -25.53
CA HIS A 91 -1.28 -6.34 -25.43
C HIS A 91 0.08 -6.89 -25.00
N LYS A 92 0.98 -7.10 -25.97
CA LYS A 92 2.35 -7.57 -25.77
C LYS A 92 3.32 -6.40 -25.61
N ASP A 93 2.98 -5.46 -24.74
CA ASP A 93 3.90 -4.38 -24.40
C ASP A 93 4.89 -4.87 -23.33
N THR A 94 6.17 -4.86 -23.68
CA THR A 94 7.29 -5.15 -22.77
C THR A 94 7.24 -4.28 -21.52
N HIS A 95 6.77 -3.03 -21.64
CA HIS A 95 6.61 -2.11 -20.52
C HIS A 95 5.61 -2.63 -19.47
N CYS A 96 4.53 -3.29 -19.90
CA CYS A 96 3.54 -3.89 -19.00
C CYS A 96 4.12 -5.07 -18.21
N GLN A 97 4.96 -5.88 -18.86
CA GLN A 97 5.61 -7.01 -18.19
C GLN A 97 6.59 -6.53 -17.11
N GLU A 98 7.45 -5.55 -17.43
CA GLU A 98 8.37 -4.96 -16.46
C GLU A 98 7.63 -4.31 -15.27
N HIS A 99 6.54 -3.58 -15.54
CA HIS A 99 5.69 -3.00 -14.49
C HIS A 99 5.13 -4.06 -13.55
N GLY A 100 4.67 -5.19 -14.09
CA GLY A 100 4.16 -6.30 -13.30
C GLY A 100 5.20 -6.89 -12.34
N TYR A 101 6.43 -7.11 -12.83
CA TYR A 101 7.51 -7.66 -12.01
C TYR A 101 7.91 -6.72 -10.88
N PHE A 102 8.16 -5.45 -11.18
CA PHE A 102 8.57 -4.48 -10.16
C PHE A 102 7.50 -4.33 -9.04
N GLN A 103 6.22 -4.27 -9.40
CA GLN A 103 5.16 -4.14 -8.41
C GLN A 103 5.01 -5.40 -7.55
N GLN A 104 5.29 -6.57 -8.12
CA GLN A 104 5.36 -7.82 -7.37
C GLN A 104 6.50 -7.81 -6.35
N GLU A 105 7.72 -7.46 -6.76
CA GLU A 105 8.87 -7.37 -5.88
C GLU A 105 8.63 -6.36 -4.75
N LEU A 106 8.03 -5.20 -5.07
CA LEU A 106 7.66 -4.20 -4.07
C LEU A 106 6.66 -4.76 -3.05
N PHE A 107 5.61 -5.45 -3.52
CA PHE A 107 4.61 -6.05 -2.64
C PHE A 107 5.24 -7.10 -1.71
N GLU A 108 6.06 -7.99 -2.25
CA GLU A 108 6.77 -9.02 -1.49
C GLU A 108 7.70 -8.40 -0.43
N LEU A 109 8.45 -7.36 -0.81
CA LEU A 109 9.31 -6.65 0.13
C LEU A 109 8.51 -6.01 1.28
N VAL A 110 7.39 -5.32 0.99
CA VAL A 110 6.56 -4.72 2.04
C VAL A 110 5.93 -5.80 2.92
N HIS A 111 5.46 -6.88 2.30
CA HIS A 111 4.89 -8.04 2.99
C HIS A 111 5.87 -8.60 4.02
N ASP A 112 7.10 -8.88 3.62
CA ASP A 112 8.11 -9.47 4.49
C ASP A 112 8.46 -8.55 5.66
N LYS A 113 8.63 -7.24 5.40
CA LYS A 113 8.87 -6.26 6.47
C LYS A 113 7.69 -6.17 7.43
N TYR A 114 6.47 -6.18 6.92
CA TYR A 114 5.27 -6.14 7.74
C TYR A 114 5.13 -7.41 8.59
N MET A 115 5.30 -8.60 8.01
CA MET A 115 5.18 -9.86 8.73
C MET A 115 6.25 -10.01 9.81
N ALA A 116 7.49 -9.58 9.54
CA ALA A 116 8.55 -9.53 10.55
C ALA A 116 8.18 -8.61 11.74
N ALA A 117 7.47 -7.51 11.49
CA ALA A 117 7.03 -6.59 12.55
C ALA A 117 5.72 -7.03 13.24
N ARG A 118 4.85 -7.79 12.55
CA ARG A 118 3.45 -8.08 12.94
C ARG A 118 3.33 -8.72 14.32
N GLY A 119 4.24 -9.61 14.70
CA GLY A 119 4.25 -10.26 16.02
C GLY A 119 4.34 -9.24 17.15
N CYS A 120 5.33 -8.34 17.06
CA CYS A 120 5.53 -7.26 18.03
C CYS A 120 4.36 -6.27 18.02
N LEU A 121 3.91 -5.83 16.82
CA LEU A 121 2.78 -4.92 16.68
C LEU A 121 1.51 -5.46 17.36
N SER A 122 1.22 -6.76 17.17
CA SER A 122 0.02 -7.41 17.71
C SER A 122 0.09 -7.60 19.23
N ARG A 123 1.27 -7.89 19.76
CA ARG A 123 1.48 -8.01 21.21
C ARG A 123 1.34 -6.64 21.88
N ASP A 124 2.01 -5.62 21.34
CA ASP A 124 2.03 -4.29 21.95
C ASP A 124 0.65 -3.63 21.87
N LYS A 125 -0.10 -3.85 20.78
CA LYS A 125 -1.51 -3.44 20.70
C LYS A 125 -2.35 -4.06 21.80
N ARG A 126 -2.19 -5.36 22.09
CA ARG A 126 -2.91 -6.03 23.19
C ARG A 126 -2.51 -5.46 24.55
N ASN A 127 -1.23 -5.20 24.77
CA ASN A 127 -0.75 -4.59 26.01
C ASN A 127 -1.30 -3.18 26.23
N LEU A 128 -1.42 -2.37 25.18
CA LEU A 128 -2.05 -1.05 25.24
C LEU A 128 -3.55 -1.16 25.58
N LEU A 129 -4.27 -2.08 24.94
CA LEU A 129 -5.68 -2.33 25.22
C LEU A 129 -5.93 -2.85 26.64
N ALA A 130 -4.99 -3.61 27.20
CA ALA A 130 -5.09 -4.10 28.58
C ALA A 130 -4.81 -3.00 29.61
N ARG A 131 -4.06 -1.96 29.23
CA ARG A 131 -3.68 -0.84 30.11
C ARG A 131 -4.73 0.27 30.18
N ASP A 132 -5.56 0.39 29.14
CA ASP A 132 -6.75 1.25 29.13
C ASP A 132 -8.00 0.39 29.40
N PRO A 133 -8.42 0.17 30.66
CA PRO A 133 -9.71 -0.44 30.93
C PRO A 133 -10.82 0.42 30.26
N PRO A 134 -11.87 -0.20 29.71
CA PRO A 134 -13.01 0.57 29.22
C PRO A 134 -13.52 1.45 30.38
N ALA A 135 -13.64 2.75 30.12
CA ALA A 135 -14.16 3.69 31.11
C ALA A 135 -15.46 3.11 31.71
N PRO A 136 -15.59 3.01 33.04
CA PRO A 136 -16.81 2.50 33.64
C PRO A 136 -17.95 3.38 33.14
N LEU A 137 -18.95 2.74 32.54
CA LEU A 137 -20.23 3.37 32.20
C LEU A 137 -20.89 3.74 33.54
N VAL A 138 -20.59 4.93 34.03
CA VAL A 138 -21.29 5.52 35.18
C VAL A 138 -22.70 5.83 34.71
N PHE A 139 -23.62 4.90 34.93
CA PHE A 139 -25.04 5.18 34.89
C PHE A 139 -25.33 6.12 36.05
N ALA A 140 -25.33 7.43 35.78
CA ALA A 140 -25.87 8.42 36.70
C ALA A 140 -27.37 8.08 36.89
N GLN A 141 -27.72 7.53 38.05
CA GLN A 141 -29.11 7.41 38.43
C GLN A 141 -29.66 8.80 38.72
N PRO A 142 -30.82 9.18 38.14
CA PRO A 142 -31.46 10.44 38.49
C PRO A 142 -31.92 10.35 39.95
N THR A 143 -31.33 11.20 40.79
CA THR A 143 -31.83 11.44 42.15
C THR A 143 -33.20 12.09 42.06
N LYS A 144 -34.16 11.52 42.81
CA LYS A 144 -35.55 11.95 42.91
C LYS A 144 -35.70 13.38 43.42
#